data_AF-A0A1J4TQF1-F1
#
_entry.id   AF-A0A1J4TQF1-F1
#
_cell.length_a   1.000
_cell.length_b   1.000
_cell.length_c   1.000
_cell.angle_alpha   90.00
_cell.angle_beta   90.00
_cell.angle_gamma   90.00
#
_symmetry.space_group_name_H-M   'P 1'
#
loop_
_entity.id
_entity.type
_entity.pdbx_description
1 polymer ?
#
loop_
_entity_poly.entity_id
_entity_poly.type
_entity_poly.pdbx_seq_one_letter_code
_entity_poly.pdbx_strand_id
1 'polypeptide(L)'
;MSFVKNTYGCINKPYITCRKLADDKADIRQTVFIFLLVLGYFILASLLRTGIRNPYLLTLKFSSLFWTAVIGFAFMVVVLYVLGKIVGSKSSYKSLVILWAYSLLPTLTWFAVTSIFYIIFPPPRTASFLGKLYTLIYIAFSISILTWKLILYYLTLRFGLKLDLIKITAVSLIVLPLIIFYAVITYKIGIFRIPFI
;
A
#
# COMPACT_ATOMS: atom_id res chain seq x y z
N MET A 1 14.80 -11.93 13.62
CA MET A 1 14.28 -12.80 12.53
C MET A 1 12.74 -12.86 12.39
N SER A 2 11.93 -12.04 13.10
CA SER A 2 10.46 -12.11 12.94
C SER A 2 9.90 -11.40 11.71
N PHE A 3 10.50 -10.30 11.25
CA PHE A 3 9.96 -9.49 10.14
C PHE A 3 9.92 -10.25 8.82
N VAL A 4 11.05 -10.80 8.37
CA VAL A 4 11.16 -11.55 7.10
C VAL A 4 10.17 -12.72 7.07
N LYS A 5 10.05 -13.46 8.18
CA LYS A 5 9.09 -14.57 8.33
C LYS A 5 7.65 -14.10 8.17
N ASN A 6 7.30 -12.95 8.75
CA ASN A 6 5.96 -12.38 8.65
C ASN A 6 5.68 -11.83 7.25
N THR A 7 6.64 -11.16 6.60
CA THR A 7 6.52 -10.71 5.20
C THR A 7 6.29 -11.89 4.26
N TYR A 8 7.09 -12.95 4.37
CA TYR A 8 6.90 -14.18 3.59
C TYR A 8 5.56 -14.87 3.89
N GLY A 9 5.14 -14.83 5.15
CA GLY A 9 3.84 -15.33 5.60
C GLY A 9 2.66 -14.55 5.00
N CYS A 10 2.77 -13.22 4.87
CA CYS A 10 1.74 -12.39 4.24
C CYS A 10 1.56 -12.69 2.74
N ILE A 11 2.58 -13.26 2.09
CA ILE A 11 2.51 -13.71 0.69
C ILE A 11 1.86 -15.09 0.61
N ASN A 12 2.38 -16.07 1.34
CA ASN A 12 2.00 -17.48 1.15
C ASN A 12 0.81 -17.93 2.00
N LYS A 13 0.67 -17.39 3.22
CA LYS A 13 -0.35 -17.78 4.21
C LYS A 13 -0.94 -16.53 4.86
N PRO A 14 -1.56 -15.62 4.09
CA PRO A 14 -1.97 -14.30 4.57
C PRO A 14 -2.93 -14.39 5.76
N TYR A 15 -3.87 -15.35 5.74
CA TYR A 15 -4.84 -15.54 6.81
C TYR A 15 -4.18 -15.84 8.17
N ILE A 16 -3.34 -16.87 8.23
CA ILE A 16 -2.67 -17.30 9.47
C ILE A 16 -1.73 -16.20 9.98
N THR A 17 -1.02 -15.55 9.04
CA THR A 17 -0.04 -14.53 9.38
C THR A 17 -0.70 -13.27 9.90
N CYS A 18 -1.74 -12.77 9.25
CA CYS A 18 -2.49 -11.60 9.72
C CYS A 18 -3.16 -11.87 11.06
N ARG A 19 -3.71 -13.08 11.27
CA ARG A 19 -4.26 -13.46 12.59
C ARG A 19 -3.20 -13.35 13.69
N LYS A 20 -2.00 -13.89 13.46
CA LYS A 20 -0.89 -13.83 14.41
C LYS A 20 -0.37 -12.40 14.63
N LEU A 21 -0.34 -11.58 13.59
CA LEU A 21 0.06 -10.17 13.66
C LEU A 21 -0.97 -9.31 14.40
N ALA A 22 -2.24 -9.73 14.42
CA ALA A 22 -3.31 -9.04 15.10
C ALA A 22 -3.29 -9.24 16.63
N ASP A 23 -2.62 -10.29 17.12
CA ASP A 23 -2.50 -10.59 18.54
C ASP A 23 -1.67 -9.52 19.26
N ASP A 24 -2.02 -9.20 20.51
CA ASP A 24 -1.38 -8.10 21.26
C ASP A 24 0.12 -8.30 21.51
N LYS A 25 0.59 -9.55 21.42
CA LYS A 25 2.01 -9.95 21.51
C LYS A 25 2.84 -9.54 20.29
N ALA A 26 2.21 -9.09 19.20
CA ALA A 26 2.94 -8.63 18.02
C ALA A 26 3.77 -7.38 18.32
N ASP A 27 5.00 -7.36 17.81
CA ASP A 27 5.92 -6.23 18.00
C ASP A 27 5.62 -5.13 17.00
N ILE A 28 5.22 -3.95 17.49
CA ILE A 28 4.94 -2.78 16.65
C ILE A 28 6.20 -2.30 15.94
N ARG A 29 7.40 -2.57 16.46
CA ARG A 29 8.66 -2.18 15.82
C ARG A 29 8.83 -2.75 14.41
N GLN A 30 8.06 -3.77 14.04
CA GLN A 30 8.04 -4.32 12.68
C GLN A 30 7.50 -3.34 11.65
N THR A 31 6.60 -2.42 12.01
CA THR A 31 6.08 -1.41 11.07
C THR A 31 7.18 -0.44 10.64
N VAL A 32 8.17 -0.16 11.50
CA VAL A 32 9.32 0.69 11.16
C VAL A 32 10.07 0.14 9.95
N PHE A 33 10.28 -1.17 9.85
CA PHE A 33 10.94 -1.78 8.68
C PHE A 33 10.13 -1.58 7.39
N ILE A 34 8.80 -1.64 7.46
CA ILE A 34 7.95 -1.36 6.30
C ILE A 34 8.06 0.10 5.89
N PHE A 35 8.03 1.03 6.86
CA PHE A 35 8.24 2.45 6.57
C PHE A 35 9.62 2.75 6.00
N LEU A 36 10.67 2.05 6.42
CA LEU A 36 11.99 2.16 5.81
C LEU A 36 12.01 1.67 4.35
N LEU A 37 11.25 0.61 4.02
CA LEU A 37 11.10 0.17 2.63
C LEU A 37 10.32 1.20 1.79
N VAL A 38 9.26 1.79 2.35
CA VAL A 38 8.52 2.90 1.72
C VAL A 38 9.43 4.11 1.48
N LEU A 39 10.25 4.47 2.47
CA LEU A 39 11.23 5.54 2.35
C LEU A 39 12.23 5.25 1.22
N GLY A 40 12.82 4.06 1.21
CA GLY A 40 13.75 3.62 0.17
C GLY A 40 13.12 3.66 -1.23
N TYR A 41 11.85 3.25 -1.34
CA TYR A 41 11.11 3.39 -2.60
C TYR A 41 10.98 4.85 -3.04
N PHE A 42 10.57 5.77 -2.16
CA PHE A 42 10.42 7.18 -2.54
C PHE A 42 11.74 7.85 -2.90
N ILE A 43 12.86 7.46 -2.27
CA ILE A 43 14.20 7.90 -2.68
C ILE A 43 14.45 7.47 -4.13
N LEU A 44 14.26 6.18 -4.43
CA LEU A 44 14.47 5.62 -5.77
C LEU A 44 13.54 6.29 -6.81
N ALA A 45 12.27 6.44 -6.49
CA ALA A 45 11.28 7.09 -7.37
C ALA A 45 11.61 8.57 -7.63
N SER A 46 12.12 9.29 -6.63
CA SER A 46 12.56 10.68 -6.79
C SER A 46 13.79 10.77 -7.70
N LEU A 47 14.76 9.85 -7.51
CA LEU A 47 15.96 9.78 -8.36
C LEU A 47 15.62 9.50 -9.83
N LEU A 48 14.70 8.54 -10.09
CA LEU A 48 14.28 8.22 -11.45
C LEU A 48 13.54 9.36 -12.16
N ARG A 49 12.75 10.16 -11.44
CA ARG A 49 11.94 11.24 -12.03
C ARG A 49 12.71 12.52 -12.28
N THR A 50 13.57 12.91 -11.35
CA THR A 50 14.23 14.22 -11.37
C THR A 50 15.69 14.14 -11.83
N GLY A 51 16.30 12.95 -11.76
CA GLY A 51 17.74 12.76 -11.98
C GLY A 51 18.58 13.42 -10.88
N ILE A 52 19.89 13.14 -10.89
CA ILE A 52 20.85 13.67 -9.89
C ILE A 52 21.18 15.16 -10.15
N ARG A 53 20.80 15.68 -11.31
CA ARG A 53 21.26 16.98 -11.84
C ARG A 53 20.74 18.21 -11.10
N ASN A 54 19.65 18.09 -10.33
CA ASN A 54 19.08 19.21 -9.58
C ASN A 54 18.67 18.80 -8.15
N PRO A 55 19.60 18.86 -7.18
CA PRO A 55 19.42 18.30 -5.84
C PRO A 55 18.29 18.97 -5.04
N TYR A 56 18.00 20.26 -5.30
CA TYR A 56 16.92 20.96 -4.62
C TYR A 56 15.53 20.43 -5.03
N LEU A 57 15.31 20.22 -6.33
CA LEU A 57 14.06 19.64 -6.84
C LEU A 57 13.87 18.19 -6.38
N LEU A 58 14.96 17.43 -6.25
CA LEU A 58 14.95 16.07 -5.72
C LEU A 58 14.42 16.04 -4.28
N THR A 59 14.93 16.92 -3.41
CA THR A 59 14.52 17.00 -2.00
C THR A 59 13.07 17.46 -1.86
N LEU A 60 12.63 18.46 -2.64
CA LEU A 60 11.25 18.93 -2.63
C LEU A 60 10.26 17.84 -3.08
N LYS A 61 10.55 17.16 -4.20
CA LYS A 61 9.69 16.09 -4.71
C LYS A 61 9.67 14.89 -3.77
N PHE A 62 10.82 14.49 -3.25
CA PHE A 62 10.90 13.43 -2.25
C PHE A 62 10.08 13.76 -1.01
N SER A 63 10.27 14.95 -0.42
CA SER A 63 9.58 15.37 0.81
C SER A 63 8.07 15.41 0.60
N SER A 64 7.62 15.96 -0.53
CA SER A 64 6.20 16.00 -0.89
C SER A 64 5.60 14.59 -1.01
N LEU A 65 6.27 13.66 -1.70
CA LEU A 65 5.82 12.27 -1.83
C LEU A 65 5.77 11.55 -0.48
N PHE A 66 6.82 11.68 0.31
CA PHE A 66 6.95 11.03 1.61
C PHE A 66 5.88 11.52 2.58
N TRP A 67 5.74 12.84 2.76
CA TRP A 67 4.73 13.41 3.66
C TRP A 67 3.32 13.07 3.23
N THR A 68 3.03 13.09 1.93
CA THR A 68 1.70 12.71 1.42
C THR A 68 1.41 11.24 1.72
N ALA A 69 2.39 10.34 1.58
CA ALA A 69 2.23 8.93 1.93
C ALA A 69 2.03 8.71 3.44
N VAL A 70 2.77 9.43 4.29
CA VAL A 70 2.61 9.38 5.75
C VAL A 70 1.22 9.89 6.16
N ILE A 71 0.78 11.02 5.61
CA ILE A 71 -0.55 11.59 5.85
C ILE A 71 -1.63 10.63 5.36
N GLY A 72 -1.48 10.06 4.16
CA GLY A 72 -2.42 9.08 3.62
C GLY A 72 -2.52 7.83 4.49
N PHE A 73 -1.38 7.31 4.96
CA PHE A 73 -1.36 6.20 5.90
C PHE A 73 -2.08 6.54 7.21
N ALA A 74 -1.75 7.67 7.83
CA ALA A 74 -2.35 8.11 9.07
C ALA A 74 -3.86 8.37 8.91
N PHE A 75 -4.27 9.02 7.82
CA PHE A 75 -5.66 9.25 7.47
C PHE A 75 -6.43 7.93 7.38
N MET A 76 -5.89 6.95 6.65
CA MET A 76 -6.54 5.64 6.51
C MET A 76 -6.65 4.89 7.85
N VAL A 77 -5.60 4.91 8.69
CA VAL A 77 -5.67 4.31 10.02
C VAL A 77 -6.75 4.97 10.86
N VAL A 78 -6.82 6.31 10.86
CA VAL A 78 -7.83 7.06 11.64
C VAL A 78 -9.23 6.75 11.13
N VAL A 79 -9.48 6.82 9.82
CA VAL A 79 -10.78 6.52 9.21
C VAL A 79 -11.22 5.09 9.56
N LEU A 80 -10.34 4.10 9.35
CA LEU A 80 -10.63 2.70 9.66
C LEU A 80 -10.90 2.49 11.16
N TYR A 81 -10.14 3.14 12.02
CA TYR A 81 -10.32 3.05 13.47
C TYR A 81 -11.65 3.65 13.91
N VAL A 82 -11.97 4.87 13.46
CA VAL A 82 -13.21 5.58 13.80
C VAL A 82 -14.42 4.82 13.28
N LEU A 83 -14.43 4.44 12.00
CA LEU A 83 -15.52 3.64 11.43
C LEU A 83 -15.64 2.29 12.14
N GLY A 84 -14.52 1.63 12.43
CA GLY A 84 -14.49 0.41 13.23
C GLY A 84 -15.18 0.60 14.58
N LYS A 85 -14.87 1.68 15.31
CA LYS A 85 -15.49 1.99 16.60
C LYS A 85 -16.98 2.29 16.49
N ILE A 86 -17.41 3.04 15.47
CA ILE A 86 -18.83 3.34 15.22
C ILE A 86 -19.64 2.05 15.03
N VAL A 87 -19.10 1.05 14.32
CA VAL A 87 -19.78 -0.24 14.11
C VAL A 87 -19.50 -1.27 15.24
N GLY A 88 -18.93 -0.81 16.36
CA GLY A 88 -18.76 -1.60 17.59
C GLY A 88 -17.52 -2.51 17.63
N SER A 89 -16.42 -2.12 16.98
CA SER A 89 -15.14 -2.83 17.07
C SER A 89 -14.55 -2.86 18.48
N LYS A 90 -14.18 -4.06 18.93
CA LYS A 90 -13.49 -4.31 20.21
C LYS A 90 -11.96 -4.38 20.09
N SER A 91 -11.40 -3.93 18.97
CA SER A 91 -9.97 -4.09 18.72
C SER A 91 -9.10 -2.97 19.29
N SER A 92 -7.79 -3.24 19.33
CA SER A 92 -6.74 -2.29 19.70
C SER A 92 -6.24 -1.52 18.47
N TYR A 93 -5.99 -0.22 18.65
CA TYR A 93 -5.40 0.64 17.61
C TYR A 93 -4.06 0.09 17.09
N LYS A 94 -3.26 -0.51 17.99
CA LYS A 94 -1.99 -1.16 17.68
C LYS A 94 -2.14 -2.25 16.60
N SER A 95 -3.12 -3.13 16.75
CA SER A 95 -3.38 -4.24 15.81
C SER A 95 -3.70 -3.72 14.41
N LEU A 96 -4.54 -2.69 14.33
CA LEU A 96 -4.89 -2.02 13.08
C LEU A 96 -3.66 -1.40 12.40
N VAL A 97 -2.82 -0.66 13.14
CA VAL A 97 -1.61 -0.03 12.59
C VAL A 97 -0.65 -1.07 12.01
N ILE A 98 -0.43 -2.18 12.74
CA ILE A 98 0.47 -3.25 12.28
C ILE A 98 -0.07 -3.87 10.99
N LEU A 99 -1.33 -4.31 10.98
CA LEU A 99 -1.91 -4.95 9.80
C LEU A 99 -2.00 -4.01 8.60
N TRP A 100 -2.35 -2.74 8.85
CA TRP A 100 -2.42 -1.74 7.79
C TRP A 100 -1.05 -1.46 7.18
N ALA A 101 0.02 -1.42 8.00
CA ALA A 101 1.39 -1.32 7.50
C ALA A 101 1.75 -2.54 6.64
N TYR A 102 1.44 -3.77 7.08
CA TYR A 102 1.67 -4.97 6.26
C TYR A 102 0.84 -4.98 4.96
N SER A 103 -0.31 -4.31 4.94
CA SER A 103 -1.09 -4.10 3.71
C SER A 103 -0.38 -3.21 2.67
N LEU A 104 0.72 -2.54 3.02
CA LEU A 104 1.53 -1.77 2.06
C LEU A 104 2.47 -2.65 1.23
N LEU A 105 2.71 -3.91 1.62
CA LEU A 105 3.60 -4.82 0.89
C LEU A 105 3.22 -5.06 -0.58
N PRO A 106 1.93 -5.27 -0.93
CA PRO A 106 1.51 -5.38 -2.34
C PRO A 106 1.81 -4.10 -3.10
N THR A 107 1.50 -2.95 -2.50
CA THR A 107 1.76 -1.62 -3.08
C THR A 107 3.25 -1.39 -3.34
N LEU A 108 4.11 -1.72 -2.37
CA LEU A 108 5.57 -1.63 -2.52
C LEU A 108 6.09 -2.56 -3.62
N THR A 109 5.59 -3.80 -3.65
CA THR A 109 5.96 -4.78 -4.69
C THR A 109 5.56 -4.28 -6.08
N TRP A 110 4.33 -3.76 -6.22
CA TRP A 110 3.85 -3.17 -7.47
C TRP A 110 4.77 -2.05 -7.93
N PHE A 111 5.09 -1.12 -7.03
CA PHE A 111 5.94 0.01 -7.33
C PHE A 111 7.37 -0.36 -7.71
N ALA A 112 7.97 -1.32 -7.01
CA ALA A 112 9.31 -1.81 -7.31
C ALA A 112 9.34 -2.46 -8.71
N VAL A 113 8.42 -3.37 -8.98
CA VAL A 113 8.35 -4.09 -10.26
C VAL A 113 8.02 -3.14 -11.42
N THR A 114 7.09 -2.22 -11.25
CA THR A 114 6.75 -1.23 -12.30
C THR A 114 7.92 -0.28 -12.58
N SER A 115 8.68 0.12 -11.57
CA SER A 115 9.90 0.93 -11.76
C SER A 115 10.97 0.16 -12.53
N ILE A 116 11.17 -1.12 -12.21
CA ILE A 116 12.10 -2.01 -12.95
C ILE A 116 11.65 -2.16 -14.39
N PHE A 117 10.36 -2.44 -14.62
CA PHE A 117 9.81 -2.56 -15.97
C PHE A 117 9.93 -1.26 -16.77
N TYR A 118 9.76 -0.11 -16.14
CA TYR A 118 9.94 1.18 -16.81
C TYR A 118 11.38 1.41 -17.28
N ILE A 119 12.38 0.93 -16.52
CA ILE A 119 13.79 1.03 -16.87
C ILE A 119 14.16 0.04 -17.98
N ILE A 120 13.74 -1.22 -17.86
CA ILE A 120 14.14 -2.29 -18.79
C ILE A 120 13.34 -2.22 -20.10
N PHE A 121 12.05 -1.94 -20.02
CA PHE A 121 11.13 -1.87 -21.15
C PHE A 121 10.49 -0.48 -21.19
N PRO A 122 11.29 0.58 -21.51
CA PRO A 122 10.75 1.93 -21.66
C PRO A 122 9.65 1.87 -22.71
N PRO A 123 8.48 2.45 -22.43
CA PRO A 123 7.22 2.05 -23.06
C PRO A 123 7.28 2.17 -24.58
N PRO A 124 7.22 1.06 -25.33
CA PRO A 124 6.66 1.09 -26.65
C PRO A 124 5.21 0.66 -26.47
N ARG A 125 4.27 1.62 -26.45
CA ARG A 125 2.86 1.33 -26.73
C ARG A 125 2.69 1.00 -28.21
N THR A 126 3.52 0.09 -28.72
CA THR A 126 3.56 -0.32 -30.11
C THR A 126 2.65 -1.52 -30.29
N ALA A 127 1.96 -1.59 -31.42
CA ALA A 127 1.11 -2.74 -31.79
C ALA A 127 1.89 -4.03 -32.09
N SER A 128 3.20 -4.07 -31.82
CA SER A 128 4.07 -5.22 -32.03
C SER A 128 3.69 -6.39 -31.12
N PHE A 129 4.05 -7.61 -31.54
CA PHE A 129 3.80 -8.82 -30.76
C PHE A 129 4.40 -8.75 -29.34
N LEU A 130 5.65 -8.29 -29.23
CA LEU A 130 6.32 -8.10 -27.93
C LEU A 130 5.63 -7.05 -27.05
N GLY A 131 5.13 -5.96 -27.63
CA GLY A 131 4.38 -4.94 -26.90
C GLY A 131 3.05 -5.46 -26.34
N LYS A 132 2.32 -6.28 -27.11
CA LYS A 132 1.09 -6.95 -26.66
C LYS A 132 1.37 -7.94 -25.53
N LEU A 133 2.42 -8.76 -25.66
CA LEU A 133 2.82 -9.72 -24.62
C LEU A 133 3.20 -9.00 -23.31
N TYR A 134 3.99 -7.93 -23.41
CA TYR A 134 4.34 -7.09 -22.26
C TYR A 134 3.08 -6.52 -21.58
N THR A 135 2.14 -6.00 -22.36
CA THR A 135 0.88 -5.44 -21.84
C THR A 135 0.06 -6.50 -21.10
N LEU A 136 -0.04 -7.71 -21.67
CA LEU A 136 -0.74 -8.83 -21.03
C LEU A 136 -0.10 -9.20 -19.69
N ILE A 137 1.23 -9.37 -19.64
CA ILE A 137 1.98 -9.71 -18.42
C ILE A 137 1.81 -8.60 -17.36
N TYR A 138 1.93 -7.33 -17.77
CA TYR A 138 1.79 -6.19 -16.88
C TYR A 138 0.39 -6.10 -16.25
N ILE A 139 -0.66 -6.31 -17.05
CA ILE A 139 -2.05 -6.30 -16.58
C ILE A 139 -2.28 -7.46 -15.62
N ALA A 140 -1.85 -8.68 -15.98
CA ALA A 140 -2.00 -9.86 -15.12
C ALA A 140 -1.29 -9.66 -13.77
N PHE A 141 -0.06 -9.13 -13.79
CA PHE A 141 0.68 -8.77 -12.59
C PHE A 141 -0.08 -7.73 -11.74
N SER A 142 -0.56 -6.66 -12.36
CA SER A 142 -1.27 -5.58 -11.64
C SER A 142 -2.57 -6.09 -10.99
N ILE A 143 -3.34 -6.94 -11.67
CA ILE A 143 -4.55 -7.56 -11.12
C ILE A 143 -4.20 -8.49 -9.96
N SER A 144 -3.14 -9.29 -10.10
CA SER A 144 -2.67 -10.18 -9.02
C SER A 144 -2.29 -9.38 -7.76
N ILE A 145 -1.53 -8.31 -7.91
CA ILE A 145 -1.14 -7.45 -6.79
C ILE A 145 -2.33 -6.70 -6.19
N LEU A 146 -3.25 -6.20 -7.01
CA LEU A 146 -4.49 -5.58 -6.53
C LEU A 146 -5.33 -6.57 -5.71
N THR A 147 -5.45 -7.82 -6.19
CA THR A 147 -6.15 -8.89 -5.48
C THR A 147 -5.48 -9.18 -4.14
N TRP A 148 -4.15 -9.23 -4.10
CA TRP A 148 -3.39 -9.39 -2.86
C TRP A 148 -3.64 -8.23 -1.88
N LYS A 149 -3.67 -6.98 -2.36
CA LYS A 149 -4.03 -5.81 -1.56
C LYS A 149 -5.43 -5.92 -0.97
N LEU A 150 -6.42 -6.33 -1.76
CA LEU A 150 -7.80 -6.53 -1.30
C LEU A 150 -7.91 -7.63 -0.23
N ILE A 151 -7.16 -8.73 -0.39
CA ILE A 151 -7.09 -9.78 0.64
C ILE A 151 -6.53 -9.22 1.95
N LEU A 152 -5.40 -8.50 1.90
CA LEU A 152 -4.81 -7.92 3.11
C LEU A 152 -5.69 -6.83 3.73
N TYR A 153 -6.40 -6.03 2.93
CA TYR A 153 -7.40 -5.08 3.40
C TYR A 153 -8.53 -5.79 4.16
N TYR A 154 -9.13 -6.82 3.55
CA TYR A 154 -10.17 -7.63 4.20
C TYR A 154 -9.68 -8.23 5.53
N LEU A 155 -8.48 -8.82 5.55
CA LEU A 155 -7.90 -9.41 6.76
C LEU A 155 -7.56 -8.36 7.82
N THR A 156 -7.20 -7.14 7.41
CA THR A 156 -7.00 -6.00 8.30
C THR A 156 -8.30 -5.64 9.02
N LEU A 157 -9.42 -5.58 8.31
CA LEU A 157 -10.72 -5.34 8.94
C LEU A 157 -11.15 -6.51 9.83
N ARG A 158 -11.02 -7.74 9.33
CA ARG A 158 -11.45 -8.95 10.04
C ARG A 158 -10.67 -9.18 11.32
N PHE A 159 -9.34 -9.09 11.30
CA PHE A 159 -8.51 -9.38 12.46
C PHE A 159 -8.11 -8.13 13.23
N GLY A 160 -7.79 -7.07 12.51
CA GLY A 160 -7.40 -5.79 13.10
C GLY A 160 -8.56 -5.07 13.75
N LEU A 161 -9.77 -5.12 13.19
CA LEU A 161 -10.97 -4.52 13.79
C LEU A 161 -11.96 -5.54 14.36
N LYS A 162 -11.74 -6.84 14.19
CA LYS A 162 -12.66 -7.90 14.68
C LYS A 162 -14.09 -7.73 14.15
N LEU A 163 -14.23 -7.27 12.91
CA LEU A 163 -15.52 -7.05 12.27
C LEU A 163 -16.03 -8.34 11.60
N ASP A 164 -17.34 -8.56 11.65
CA ASP A 164 -18.04 -9.56 10.84
C ASP A 164 -18.26 -9.07 9.40
N LEU A 165 -18.66 -9.97 8.50
CA LEU A 165 -18.74 -9.70 7.07
C LEU A 165 -19.66 -8.51 6.74
N ILE A 166 -20.80 -8.38 7.42
CA ILE A 166 -21.76 -7.30 7.16
C ILE A 166 -21.12 -5.95 7.52
N LYS A 167 -20.47 -5.87 8.67
CA LYS A 167 -19.75 -4.66 9.10
C LYS A 167 -18.57 -4.34 8.19
N ILE A 168 -17.83 -5.35 7.75
CA ILE A 168 -16.73 -5.18 6.78
C ILE A 168 -17.25 -4.54 5.49
N THR A 169 -18.37 -5.04 4.96
CA THR A 169 -18.99 -4.47 3.75
C THR A 169 -19.45 -3.03 3.98
N ALA A 170 -20.12 -2.75 5.11
CA ALA A 170 -20.57 -1.40 5.45
C ALA A 170 -19.41 -0.40 5.58
N VAL A 171 -18.35 -0.77 6.30
CA VAL A 171 -17.15 0.07 6.42
C VAL A 171 -16.50 0.27 5.04
N SER A 172 -16.41 -0.78 4.22
CA SER A 172 -15.79 -0.69 2.89
C SER A 172 -16.56 0.21 1.92
N LEU A 173 -17.89 0.23 2.00
CA LEU A 173 -18.73 1.13 1.20
C LEU A 173 -18.49 2.60 1.52
N ILE A 174 -18.08 2.93 2.76
CA ILE A 174 -17.73 4.31 3.16
C ILE A 174 -16.27 4.61 2.80
N VAL A 175 -15.37 3.66 3.03
CA VAL A 175 -13.93 3.84 2.82
C VAL A 175 -13.58 3.98 1.34
N LEU A 176 -14.21 3.21 0.44
CA LEU A 176 -13.90 3.24 -0.99
C LEU A 176 -14.08 4.63 -1.62
N PRO A 177 -15.23 5.33 -1.44
CA PRO A 177 -15.39 6.72 -1.89
C PRO A 177 -14.34 7.67 -1.32
N LEU A 178 -13.95 7.50 -0.05
CA LEU A 178 -12.93 8.34 0.58
C LEU A 178 -11.54 8.13 -0.04
N ILE A 179 -11.18 6.88 -0.35
CA ILE A 179 -9.94 6.56 -1.07
C ILE A 179 -9.97 7.19 -2.46
N ILE A 180 -11.08 7.06 -3.20
CA ILE A 180 -11.23 7.67 -4.54
C ILE A 180 -11.11 9.18 -4.46
N PHE A 181 -11.77 9.81 -3.49
CA PHE A 181 -11.71 11.26 -3.29
C PHE A 181 -10.28 11.73 -2.98
N TYR A 182 -9.57 11.06 -2.07
CA TYR A 182 -8.19 11.34 -1.76
C TYR A 182 -7.27 11.15 -2.98
N ALA A 183 -7.47 10.07 -3.75
CA ALA A 183 -6.77 9.80 -5.00
C ALA A 183 -6.95 10.93 -6.02
N VAL A 184 -8.17 11.44 -6.20
CA VAL A 184 -8.45 12.54 -7.12
C VAL A 184 -7.79 13.84 -6.67
N ILE A 185 -7.83 14.18 -5.38
CA ILE A 185 -7.17 15.37 -4.83
C ILE A 185 -5.66 15.31 -5.07
N THR A 186 -5.03 14.21 -4.68
CA THR A 186 -3.58 14.04 -4.81
C THR A 186 -3.11 14.01 -6.28
N TYR A 187 -3.96 13.54 -7.18
CA TYR A 187 -3.77 13.64 -8.63
C TYR A 187 -3.84 15.09 -9.12
N LYS A 188 -4.89 15.85 -8.74
CA LYS A 188 -5.07 17.25 -9.15
C LYS A 188 -3.94 18.16 -8.67
N ILE A 189 -3.42 17.95 -7.46
CA ILE A 189 -2.31 18.73 -6.91
C ILE A 189 -0.96 18.31 -7.53
N GLY A 190 -0.93 17.28 -8.38
CA GLY A 190 0.26 16.88 -9.12
C GLY A 190 1.34 16.18 -8.28
N ILE A 191 1.02 15.83 -7.03
CA ILE A 191 1.88 15.03 -6.16
C ILE A 191 1.99 13.61 -6.73
N PHE A 192 0.85 13.10 -7.19
CA PHE A 192 0.62 11.69 -7.34
C PHE A 192 -0.16 11.41 -8.65
N ARG A 193 0.57 11.21 -9.75
CA ARG A 193 -0.02 10.92 -11.07
C ARG A 193 -0.64 9.52 -11.22
N ILE A 194 -0.40 8.59 -10.29
CA ILE A 194 -0.93 7.21 -10.30
C ILE A 194 -1.45 6.86 -8.89
N PRO A 195 -2.75 6.95 -8.59
CA PRO A 195 -3.26 6.93 -7.20
C PRO A 195 -2.75 5.75 -6.35
N PHE A 196 -2.32 6.06 -5.11
CA PHE A 196 -1.33 5.32 -4.31
C PHE A 196 -1.91 4.56 -3.10
N ILE A 197 -3.24 4.55 -2.93
CA ILE A 197 -3.91 4.00 -1.74
C ILE A 197 -4.94 2.94 -2.14
#